data_AF-A0A229P0Q5-F1
#
_entry.id   AF-A0A229P0Q5-F1
#
_cell.length_a   1.000
_cell.length_b   1.000
_cell.length_c   1.000
_cell.angle_alpha   90.00
_cell.angle_beta   90.00
_cell.angle_gamma   90.00
#
_symmetry.space_group_name_H-M   'P 1'
#
loop_
_entity.id
_entity.type
_entity.pdbx_description
1 polymer ?
#
loop_
_entity_poly.entity_id
_entity_poly.type
_entity_poly.pdbx_seq_one_letter_code
_entity_poly.pdbx_strand_id
1 'polypeptide(L)' 'MLLLKLLSEPAHFKQAYEERWLVAVYKDSCLVEDGYPIEMFNSNTVKIAGTYYFVEECKFEGRLVILQTDHSTMAQKTLA' A
#
# COMPACT_ATOMS: atom_id res chain seq x y z
N MET A 1 12.13 -4.76 5.69
CA MET A 1 12.00 -3.33 6.05
C MET A 1 10.55 -2.91 5.84
N LEU A 2 9.96 -2.17 6.78
CA LEU A 2 8.60 -1.64 6.64
C LEU A 2 8.68 -0.20 6.14
N LEU A 3 8.04 0.10 5.01
CA LEU A 3 7.87 1.48 4.54
C LEU A 3 6.44 1.93 4.87
N LEU A 4 6.33 3.04 5.60
CA LEU A 4 5.07 3.71 5.92
C LEU A 4 4.95 4.98 5.09
N LYS A 5 3.80 5.20 4.46
CA LYS A 5 3.55 6.39 3.64
C LYS A 5 2.11 6.85 3.75
N LEU A 6 1.91 8.15 3.96
CA LEU A 6 0.60 8.77 3.89
C LEU A 6 0.12 8.82 2.43
N LEU A 7 -1.11 8.38 2.18
CA LEU A 7 -1.73 8.43 0.86
C LEU A 7 -2.75 9.58 0.82
N SER A 8 -2.42 10.62 0.08
CA SER A 8 -3.20 11.87 0.01
C SER A 8 -3.49 12.36 -1.41
N GLU A 9 -2.88 11.74 -2.43
CA GLU A 9 -2.94 12.19 -3.81
C GLU A 9 -3.15 11.00 -4.75
N PRO A 10 -3.74 11.19 -5.95
CA PRO A 10 -3.98 10.09 -6.88
C PRO A 10 -2.74 9.25 -7.20
N ALA A 11 -1.55 9.88 -7.26
CA ALA A 11 -0.29 9.17 -7.48
C ALA A 11 0.07 8.23 -6.32
N HIS A 12 -0.23 8.61 -5.07
CA HIS A 12 -0.01 7.78 -3.89
C HIS A 12 -0.89 6.54 -3.90
N PHE A 13 -2.19 6.70 -4.20
CA PHE A 13 -3.12 5.59 -4.30
C PHE A 13 -2.80 4.65 -5.46
N LYS A 14 -2.38 5.21 -6.60
CA LYS A 14 -1.93 4.42 -7.75
C LYS A 14 -0.74 3.54 -7.39
N GLN A 15 0.29 4.11 -6.75
CA GLN A 15 1.45 3.34 -6.32
C GLN A 15 1.06 2.23 -5.34
N ALA A 16 0.27 2.56 -4.32
CA ALA A 16 -0.18 1.59 -3.31
C ALA A 16 -1.00 0.44 -3.92
N TYR A 17 -1.81 0.72 -4.95
CA TYR A 17 -2.55 -0.28 -5.71
C TYR A 17 -1.62 -1.20 -6.53
N GLU A 18 -0.70 -0.62 -7.30
CA GLU A 18 0.23 -1.36 -8.17
C GLU A 18 1.17 -2.28 -7.36
N GLU A 19 1.66 -1.77 -6.23
CA GLU A 19 2.58 -2.51 -5.35
C GLU A 19 1.87 -3.35 -4.27
N ARG A 20 0.53 -3.38 -4.27
CA ARG A 20 -0.31 -4.14 -3.31
C ARG A 20 0.02 -3.84 -1.84
N TRP A 21 0.17 -2.56 -1.51
CA TRP A 21 0.39 -2.12 -0.13
C TRP A 21 -0.81 -2.46 0.73
N LEU A 22 -0.57 -2.78 2.00
CA LEU A 22 -1.63 -2.86 3.00
C LEU A 22 -1.96 -1.45 3.47
N VAL A 23 -3.22 -1.06 3.43
CA VAL A 23 -3.67 0.30 3.76
C VAL A 23 -4.51 0.27 5.03
N ALA A 24 -4.15 1.14 5.98
CA ALA A 24 -4.97 1.48 7.12
C ALA A 24 -5.77 2.76 6.84
N VAL A 25 -7.04 2.78 7.25
CA VAL A 25 -7.95 3.91 7.05
C VAL A 25 -8.34 4.49 8.41
N TYR A 26 -8.26 5.81 8.53
CA TYR A 26 -8.64 6.54 9.72
C TYR A 26 -9.72 7.57 9.39
N LYS A 27 -10.76 7.65 10.22
CA LYS A 27 -11.79 8.69 10.17
C LYS A 27 -11.89 9.35 11.54
N ASP A 28 -11.90 10.68 11.58
CA ASP A 28 -11.91 11.46 12.82
C ASP A 28 -10.79 11.06 13.82
N SER A 29 -9.63 10.65 13.30
CA SER A 29 -8.48 10.12 14.06
C SER A 29 -8.67 8.74 14.70
N CYS A 30 -9.77 8.05 14.41
CA CYS A 30 -10.02 6.67 14.79
C CYS A 30 -9.67 5.72 13.64
N LEU A 31 -8.97 4.63 13.93
CA LEU A 31 -8.73 3.54 12.99
C LEU A 31 -10.04 2.81 12.70
N VAL A 32 -10.44 2.77 11.44
CA VAL A 32 -11.69 2.11 11.00
C VAL A 32 -11.42 0.88 10.13
N GLU A 33 -10.26 0.82 9.48
CA GLU A 33 -9.82 -0.34 8.70
C GLU A 33 -8.32 -0.52 8.86
N ASP A 34 -7.84 -1.77 9.03
CA ASP A 34 -6.43 -2.04 9.28
C ASP A 34 -5.87 -3.10 8.33
N GLY A 35 -5.19 -2.61 7.29
CA GLY A 35 -4.23 -3.43 6.56
C GLY A 35 -4.83 -4.27 5.44
N TYR A 36 -5.65 -3.66 4.59
CA TYR A 36 -6.16 -4.30 3.37
C TYR A 36 -5.63 -3.60 2.11
N PRO A 37 -5.44 -4.33 1.00
CA PRO A 37 -5.04 -3.72 -0.26
C PRO A 37 -6.15 -2.84 -0.84
N ILE A 38 -5.74 -1.86 -1.64
CA ILE A 38 -6.67 -1.08 -2.45
C ILE A 38 -7.24 -1.98 -3.55
N GLU A 39 -8.56 -1.98 -3.69
CA GLU A 39 -9.26 -2.70 -4.76
C GLU A 39 -9.53 -1.78 -5.97
N MET A 40 -9.91 -0.53 -5.69
CA MET A 40 -10.22 0.49 -6.68
C MET A 40 -9.94 1.88 -6.11
N PHE A 41 -9.63 2.85 -6.95
CA PHE A 41 -9.54 4.25 -6.55
C PHE A 41 -9.89 5.18 -7.70
N ASN A 42 -10.36 6.37 -7.38
CA ASN A 42 -10.48 7.51 -8.28
C ASN A 42 -10.07 8.79 -7.53
N SER A 43 -10.41 9.96 -8.06
CA SER A 43 -10.04 11.25 -7.45
C SER A 43 -10.67 11.48 -6.07
N ASN A 44 -11.81 10.86 -5.78
CA ASN A 44 -12.65 11.19 -4.61
C ASN A 44 -12.85 9.99 -3.67
N THR A 45 -12.74 8.76 -4.19
CA THR A 45 -13.01 7.55 -3.41
C THR A 45 -11.96 6.47 -3.60
N VAL A 46 -11.77 5.68 -2.53
CA VAL A 46 -10.91 4.50 -2.51
C VAL A 46 -11.73 3.33 -1.96
N LYS A 47 -11.64 2.17 -2.60
CA LYS A 47 -12.29 0.92 -2.16
C LYS A 47 -11.27 0.01 -1.50
N ILE A 48 -11.51 -0.35 -0.25
CA ILE A 48 -10.64 -1.20 0.59
C ILE A 48 -11.55 -2.15 1.37
N ALA A 49 -11.24 -3.45 1.38
CA ALA A 49 -12.02 -4.48 2.08
C ALA A 49 -13.52 -4.46 1.75
N GLY A 50 -13.86 -4.24 0.47
CA GLY A 50 -15.25 -4.13 0.01
C GLY A 50 -15.95 -2.80 0.33
N THR A 51 -15.36 -1.91 1.12
CA THR A 51 -15.96 -0.64 1.57
C THR A 51 -15.39 0.55 0.81
N TYR A 52 -16.24 1.53 0.47
CA TYR A 52 -15.83 2.79 -0.14
C TYR A 52 -15.57 3.86 0.93
N TYR A 53 -14.41 4.51 0.82
CA TYR A 53 -13.99 5.62 1.68
C TYR A 53 -13.78 6.88 0.84
N PHE A 54 -14.27 8.02 1.33
CA PHE A 54 -14.06 9.33 0.70
C PHE A 54 -12.69 9.89 1.08
N VAL A 55 -11.93 10.35 0.09
CA VAL A 55 -10.56 10.86 0.26
C VAL A 55 -10.53 12.11 1.15
N GLU A 56 -11.57 12.95 1.08
CA GLU A 56 -11.65 14.18 1.89
C GLU A 56 -12.02 13.95 3.36
N GLU A 57 -12.65 12.81 3.68
CA GLU A 57 -13.11 12.50 5.04
C GLU A 57 -12.14 11.60 5.82
N CYS A 58 -11.23 10.93 5.11
CA CYS A 58 -10.41 9.87 5.67
C CYS A 58 -8.91 10.17 5.50
N LYS A 59 -8.11 9.62 6.39
CA LYS A 59 -6.64 9.53 6.23
C LYS A 59 -6.27 8.09 5.91
N PHE A 60 -5.29 7.92 5.04
CA PHE A 60 -4.86 6.61 4.54
C PHE A 60 -3.37 6.45 4.78
N GLU A 61 -2.98 5.36 5.43
CA GLU A 61 -1.58 5.00 5.65
C GLU A 61 -1.27 3.70 4.92
N GLY A 62 -0.39 3.76 3.92
CA GLY A 62 0.10 2.58 3.22
C GLY A 62 1.31 1.98 3.91
N ARG A 63 1.34 0.64 3.98
CA ARG A 63 2.41 -0.17 4.54
C ARG A 63 2.91 -1.16 3.49
N LEU A 64 4.17 -1.01 3.06
CA LEU A 64 4.84 -1.97 2.19
C LEU A 64 5.74 -2.89 3.02
N VAL A 65 5.51 -4.19 2.91
CA VAL A 65 6.40 -5.20 3.48
C VAL A 65 7.47 -5.54 2.44
N ILE A 66 8.64 -4.93 2.56
CA ILE A 66 9.81 -5.29 1.75
C ILE A 66 10.47 -6.49 2.41
N LEU A 67 10.20 -7.68 1.89
CA LEU A 67 10.97 -8.87 2.20
C LEU A 67 12.36 -8.68 1.57
N GLN A 68 13.40 -8.57 2.39
CA GLN A 68 14.76 -8.66 1.88
C GLN A 68 14.96 -10.10 1.41
N THR A 69 14.93 -10.32 0.11
CA THR A 69 15.64 -11.47 -0.45
C THR A 69 17.12 -11.15 -0.36
N ASP A 70 17.80 -11.73 0.63
CA ASP A 70 19.27 -11.77 0.65
C ASP A 70 19.74 -12.51 -0.60
N HIS A 71 20.06 -11.76 -1.66
CA HIS A 71 20.82 -12.29 -2.79
C HIS A 71 22.30 -12.42 -2.39
N SER A 72 22.57 -13.25 -1.38
CA SER A 72 23.90 -13.77 -1.09
C SER A 72 24.05 -15.12 -1.78
N THR A 73 24.16 -15.13 -3.10
CA THR A 73 24.97 -16.16 -3.79
C THR A 73 25.55 -15.57 -5.07
N MET A 74 26.81 -15.14 -4.95
CA MET A 74 27.70 -14.85 -6.06
C MET A 74 27.81 -16.04 -7.01
N ALA A 75 27.68 -15.75 -8.30
CA ALA A 75 28.59 -16.10 -9.40
C ALA A 75 29.25 -17.49 -9.50
N GLN A 76 29.27 -17.97 -10.74
CA GLN A 76 30.24 -18.88 -11.41
C GLN A 76 29.93 -20.39 -11.52
N LYS A 77 29.44 -20.77 -12.71
CA LYS A 77 30.09 -21.68 -13.69
C LYS A 77 29.17 -21.76 -14.92
N THR A 78 29.45 -21.04 -16.00
CA THR A 78 30.35 -21.41 -17.12
C THR A 78 30.03 -22.79 -17.70
N LEU A 79 29.74 -22.77 -19.00
CA LEU A 79 29.54 -23.88 -19.92
C LEU A 79 30.41 -25.12 -19.62
N ALA A 80 29.76 -26.29 -19.70
CA ALA A 80 30.31 -27.48 -20.36
C ALA A 80 29.12 -28.31 -20.90
#